data_AF-A0A7X6FPN1-F1
#
_entry.id   AF-A0A7X6FPN1-F1
#
_cell.length_a   1.000
_cell.length_b   1.000
_cell.length_c   1.000
_cell.angle_alpha   90.00
_cell.angle_beta   90.00
_cell.angle_gamma   90.00
#
_symmetry.space_group_name_H-M   'P 1'
#
loop_
_entity.id
_entity.type
_entity.pdbx_description
1 polymer ?
#
loop_
_entity_poly.entity_id
_entity_poly.type
_entity_poly.pdbx_seq_one_letter_code
_entity_poly.pdbx_strand_id
1 'polypeptide(L)'
;MAVCGFKWNVIAGLVGGNSVKQYVRFRDDEVIKELALRCADMHARVAANNPPPPDYLKDYETLRTVYRHAEPAKTFDIDHPDSNSGLEAKRVADLIAAKYDADIKLKLAKEDATRASAELLDYIKDTETVFGGGWKLSATTTFLEACTIERKATSFRNLRVSKPKQKAK
;
A
#
# COMPACT_ATOMS: atom_id res chain seq x y z
N MET A 1 -19.92 -18.17 21.01
CA MET A 1 -20.14 -18.60 22.41
C MET A 1 -20.64 -17.47 23.29
N ALA A 2 -20.05 -16.27 23.22
CA ALA A 2 -20.54 -15.09 23.95
C ALA A 2 -22.03 -14.79 23.73
N VAL A 3 -22.48 -14.76 22.45
CA VAL A 3 -23.86 -14.42 22.07
C VAL A 3 -24.86 -15.53 22.41
N CYS A 4 -24.51 -16.80 22.16
CA CYS A 4 -25.42 -17.94 22.31
C CYS A 4 -25.40 -18.58 23.72
N GLY A 5 -24.56 -18.11 24.64
CA GLY A 5 -24.45 -18.64 26.01
C GLY A 5 -23.77 -20.01 26.16
N PHE A 6 -23.36 -20.68 25.09
CA PHE A 6 -22.71 -21.99 25.17
C PHE A 6 -21.30 -21.96 25.80
N LYS A 7 -20.95 -23.05 26.51
CA LYS A 7 -19.66 -23.26 27.20
C LYS A 7 -18.57 -23.87 26.32
N TRP A 8 -18.94 -24.42 25.18
CA TRP A 8 -18.04 -25.02 24.20
C TRP A 8 -18.68 -24.96 22.82
N ASN A 9 -17.88 -25.11 21.78
CA ASN A 9 -18.34 -25.30 20.41
C ASN A 9 -17.39 -26.23 19.64
N VAL A 10 -17.86 -26.68 18.48
CA VAL A 10 -17.08 -27.50 17.55
C VAL A 10 -17.00 -26.78 16.22
N ILE A 11 -15.79 -26.67 15.70
CA ILE A 11 -15.52 -26.20 14.34
C ILE A 11 -15.20 -27.44 13.53
N ALA A 12 -16.13 -27.85 12.67
CA ALA A 12 -15.97 -28.98 11.78
C ALA A 12 -15.80 -28.51 10.33
N GLY A 13 -14.70 -28.92 9.69
CA GLY A 13 -14.43 -28.67 8.28
C GLY A 13 -14.34 -29.98 7.50
N LEU A 14 -14.91 -30.01 6.30
CA LEU A 14 -14.73 -31.12 5.36
C LEU A 14 -13.47 -30.89 4.53
N VAL A 15 -12.48 -31.76 4.68
CA VAL A 15 -11.25 -31.75 3.87
C VAL A 15 -11.44 -32.73 2.70
N GLY A 16 -11.32 -32.21 1.48
CA GLY A 16 -11.49 -33.03 0.26
C GLY A 16 -12.91 -33.57 0.07
N GLY A 17 -13.93 -32.92 0.64
CA GLY A 17 -15.35 -33.29 0.49
C GLY A 17 -15.82 -34.46 1.36
N ASN A 18 -14.93 -35.38 1.76
CA ASN A 18 -15.34 -36.64 2.41
C ASN A 18 -14.71 -36.88 3.80
N SER A 19 -13.71 -36.10 4.21
CA SER A 19 -13.06 -36.27 5.51
C SER A 19 -13.42 -35.15 6.47
N VAL A 20 -14.17 -35.45 7.54
CA VAL A 20 -14.49 -34.47 8.58
C VAL A 20 -13.28 -34.29 9.51
N LYS A 21 -12.76 -33.07 9.61
CA LYS A 21 -11.86 -32.67 10.70
C LYS A 21 -12.63 -31.79 11.67
N GLN A 22 -12.66 -32.21 12.94
CA GLN A 22 -13.35 -31.49 14.01
C GLN A 22 -12.34 -30.91 14.99
N TYR A 23 -12.56 -29.67 15.40
CA TYR A 23 -11.80 -28.98 16.43
C TYR A 23 -12.76 -28.51 17.51
N VAL A 24 -12.61 -29.05 18.72
CA VAL A 24 -13.35 -28.61 19.89
C VAL A 24 -12.69 -27.36 20.45
N ARG A 25 -13.49 -26.34 20.76
CA ARG A 25 -13.05 -25.10 21.40
C ARG A 25 -13.91 -24.88 22.63
N PHE A 26 -13.26 -24.68 23.76
CA PHE A 26 -13.93 -24.30 25.00
C PHE A 26 -14.10 -22.78 25.06
N ARG A 27 -15.13 -22.36 25.79
CA ARG A 27 -15.37 -20.95 26.04
C ARG A 27 -14.21 -20.36 26.83
N ASP A 28 -13.68 -19.27 26.31
CA ASP A 28 -12.65 -18.47 26.95
C ASP A 28 -13.27 -17.12 27.34
N ASP A 29 -13.46 -16.92 28.64
CA ASP A 29 -14.10 -15.71 29.15
C ASP A 29 -13.18 -14.47 29.07
N GLU A 30 -11.86 -14.64 29.03
CA GLU A 30 -10.92 -13.52 28.87
C GLU A 30 -10.99 -12.97 27.45
N VAL A 31 -10.91 -13.86 26.46
CA VAL A 31 -11.04 -13.49 25.05
C VAL A 31 -12.42 -12.87 24.77
N ILE A 32 -13.48 -13.40 25.38
CA ILE A 32 -14.83 -12.85 25.22
C ILE A 32 -14.94 -11.44 25.82
N LYS A 33 -14.36 -11.21 27.00
CA LYS A 33 -14.34 -9.88 27.62
C LYS A 33 -13.59 -8.88 26.74
N GLU A 34 -12.42 -9.26 26.24
CA GLU A 34 -11.63 -8.39 25.35
C GLU A 34 -12.39 -8.08 24.04
N LEU A 35 -13.04 -9.09 23.45
CA LEU A 35 -13.85 -8.92 22.24
C LEU A 35 -15.02 -7.96 22.50
N ALA A 36 -15.73 -8.12 23.62
CA ALA A 36 -16.83 -7.25 23.99
C ALA A 36 -16.39 -5.79 24.18
N LEU A 37 -15.23 -5.56 24.81
CA LEU A 37 -14.64 -4.23 24.96
C LEU A 37 -14.31 -3.60 23.60
N ARG A 38 -13.66 -4.34 22.70
CA ARG A 38 -13.32 -3.86 21.36
C ARG A 38 -14.56 -3.57 20.52
N CYS A 39 -15.59 -4.42 20.60
CA CYS A 39 -16.87 -4.17 19.93
C CYS A 39 -17.56 -2.91 20.48
N ALA A 40 -17.54 -2.71 21.80
CA ALA A 40 -18.11 -1.52 22.42
C ALA A 40 -17.36 -0.24 21.99
N ASP A 41 -16.02 -0.25 21.98
CA ASP A 41 -15.21 0.87 21.48
C ASP A 41 -15.51 1.16 20.00
N MET A 42 -15.58 0.12 19.17
CA MET A 42 -15.97 0.27 17.76
C MET A 42 -17.36 0.90 17.61
N HIS A 43 -18.37 0.43 18.35
CA HIS A 43 -19.72 0.98 18.28
C HIS A 43 -19.77 2.43 18.77
N ALA A 44 -19.03 2.77 19.82
CA ALA A 44 -18.93 4.14 20.32
C ALA A 44 -18.34 5.08 19.27
N ARG A 45 -17.28 4.64 18.57
CA ARG A 45 -16.66 5.41 17.47
C ARG A 45 -17.60 5.61 16.29
N VAL A 46 -18.34 4.57 15.90
CA VAL A 46 -19.35 4.67 14.84
C VAL A 46 -20.45 5.65 15.22
N ALA A 47 -20.98 5.55 16.44
CA ALA A 47 -22.01 6.48 16.95
C ALA A 47 -21.51 7.93 17.00
N ALA A 48 -20.23 8.12 17.32
CA ALA A 48 -19.57 9.43 17.35
C ALA A 48 -19.09 9.93 15.97
N ASN A 49 -19.30 9.17 14.88
CA ASN A 49 -18.72 9.45 13.55
C ASN A 49 -17.21 9.74 13.60
N ASN A 50 -16.49 9.06 14.49
CA ASN A 50 -15.05 9.24 14.69
C ASN A 50 -14.29 8.00 14.20
N PRO A 51 -14.02 7.88 12.89
CA PRO A 51 -13.31 6.72 12.35
C PRO A 51 -11.88 6.65 12.89
N PRO A 52 -11.29 5.45 13.00
CA PRO A 52 -9.87 5.32 13.33
C PRO A 52 -9.01 6.03 12.28
N PRO A 53 -7.84 6.59 12.67
CA PRO A 53 -6.94 7.20 11.73
C PRO A 53 -6.42 6.15 10.73
N PRO A 54 -6.31 6.48 9.44
CA PRO A 54 -5.83 5.54 8.42
C PRO A 54 -4.34 5.22 8.62
N ASP A 55 -3.98 3.96 8.40
CA ASP A 55 -2.59 3.52 8.27
C ASP A 55 -2.20 3.68 6.79
N TYR A 56 -1.67 4.85 6.43
CA TYR A 56 -1.45 5.23 5.03
C TYR A 56 -0.55 4.27 4.23
N LEU A 57 0.26 3.44 4.88
CA LEU A 57 1.07 2.42 4.21
C LEU A 57 0.22 1.20 3.82
N LYS A 58 -0.61 0.69 4.74
CA LYS A 58 -1.49 -0.45 4.49
C LYS A 58 -2.72 -0.08 3.67
N ASP A 59 -3.25 1.11 3.91
CA ASP A 59 -4.50 1.57 3.34
C ASP A 59 -4.31 2.27 1.98
N TYR A 60 -3.08 2.37 1.46
CA TYR A 60 -2.79 3.10 0.22
C TYR A 60 -3.64 2.62 -0.96
N GLU A 61 -3.74 1.30 -1.17
CA GLU A 61 -4.52 0.74 -2.28
C GLU A 61 -6.02 0.97 -2.10
N THR A 62 -6.51 0.85 -0.86
CA THR A 62 -7.90 1.13 -0.51
C THR A 62 -8.23 2.62 -0.74
N LEU A 63 -7.39 3.53 -0.25
CA LEU A 63 -7.54 4.98 -0.46
C LEU A 63 -7.47 5.34 -1.95
N ARG A 64 -6.58 4.72 -2.73
CA ARG A 64 -6.49 4.90 -4.18
C ARG A 64 -7.75 4.43 -4.91
N THR A 65 -8.43 3.42 -4.37
CA THR A 65 -9.68 2.88 -4.91
C THR A 65 -10.87 3.78 -4.56
N VAL A 66 -10.96 4.23 -3.31
CA VAL A 66 -12.01 5.16 -2.85
C VAL A 66 -11.92 6.50 -3.58
N TYR A 67 -10.71 7.06 -3.70
CA TYR A 67 -10.46 8.34 -4.38
C TYR A 67 -9.99 8.18 -5.83
N ARG A 68 -10.48 7.13 -6.51
CA ARG A 68 -10.10 6.77 -7.89
C ARG A 68 -10.45 7.85 -8.90
N HIS A 69 -11.57 8.54 -8.70
CA HIS A 69 -12.05 9.59 -9.58
C HIS A 69 -11.88 10.95 -8.91
N ALA A 70 -11.37 11.92 -9.66
CA ALA A 70 -11.39 13.32 -9.24
C ALA A 70 -12.69 13.95 -9.75
N GLU A 71 -13.33 14.78 -8.93
CA GLU A 71 -14.45 15.62 -9.37
C GLU A 71 -13.93 16.60 -10.44
N PRO A 72 -14.49 16.59 -11.66
CA PRO A 72 -14.10 17.54 -12.70
C PRO A 72 -14.27 18.98 -12.20
N ALA A 73 -13.30 19.85 -12.49
CA ALA A 73 -13.27 21.26 -12.11
C ALA A 73 -13.08 21.60 -10.61
N LYS A 74 -12.88 20.61 -9.73
CA LYS A 74 -12.52 20.90 -8.33
C LYS A 74 -11.03 21.21 -8.21
N THR A 75 -10.71 22.50 -8.07
CA THR A 75 -9.36 23.00 -7.82
C THR A 75 -9.25 23.54 -6.41
N PHE A 76 -8.10 23.37 -5.79
CA PHE A 76 -7.78 23.96 -4.49
C PHE A 76 -6.46 24.71 -4.65
N ASP A 77 -6.48 26.02 -4.42
CA ASP A 77 -5.28 26.84 -4.38
C ASP A 77 -4.73 26.83 -2.94
N ILE A 78 -3.45 26.49 -2.80
CA ILE A 78 -2.75 26.45 -1.51
C ILE A 78 -2.38 27.87 -1.07
N ASP A 79 -2.12 28.77 -2.03
CA ASP A 79 -1.71 30.15 -1.77
C ASP A 79 -2.91 31.06 -1.46
N HIS A 80 -4.11 30.69 -1.96
CA HIS A 80 -5.38 31.36 -1.65
C HIS A 80 -6.43 30.32 -1.21
N PRO A 81 -6.39 29.88 0.06
CA PRO A 81 -7.29 28.84 0.53
C PRO A 81 -8.73 29.35 0.57
N ASP A 82 -9.59 28.80 -0.28
CA ASP A 82 -11.02 29.00 -0.19
C ASP A 82 -11.53 28.45 1.15
N SER A 83 -12.20 29.30 1.94
CA SER A 83 -12.71 28.97 3.28
C SER A 83 -13.74 27.83 3.30
N ASN A 84 -14.28 27.43 2.13
CA ASN A 84 -15.29 26.37 1.99
C ASN A 84 -14.72 24.98 1.63
N SER A 85 -13.41 24.85 1.45
CA SER A 85 -12.80 23.61 0.93
C SER A 85 -12.57 22.52 2.00
N GLY A 86 -12.59 22.88 3.29
CA GLY A 86 -12.32 21.94 4.39
C GLY A 86 -10.91 21.34 4.40
N LEU A 87 -9.98 21.89 3.60
CA LEU A 87 -8.60 21.42 3.46
C LEU A 87 -7.65 22.32 4.26
N GLU A 88 -6.80 21.69 5.08
CA GLU A 88 -5.74 22.39 5.80
C GLU A 88 -4.55 22.67 4.86
N ALA A 89 -4.47 23.89 4.32
CA ALA A 89 -3.43 24.29 3.36
C ALA A 89 -1.99 23.97 3.83
N LYS A 90 -1.70 24.16 5.12
CA LYS A 90 -0.40 23.85 5.73
C LYS A 90 -0.05 22.36 5.65
N ARG A 91 -1.00 21.51 6.05
CA ARG A 91 -0.81 20.05 6.04
C ARG A 91 -0.63 19.51 4.62
N VAL A 92 -1.34 20.08 3.65
CA VAL A 92 -1.17 19.71 2.23
C VAL A 92 0.22 20.10 1.73
N ALA A 93 0.71 21.31 2.06
CA ALA A 93 2.06 21.75 1.69
C ALA A 93 3.16 20.85 2.28
N ASP A 94 3.04 20.48 3.55
CA ASP A 94 4.00 19.58 4.22
C ASP A 94 4.04 18.19 3.56
N LEU A 95 2.88 17.64 3.22
CA LEU A 95 2.79 16.33 2.54
C LEU A 95 3.35 16.38 1.12
N ILE A 96 3.16 17.50 0.39
CA ILE A 96 3.74 17.71 -0.93
C ILE A 96 5.27 17.74 -0.84
N ALA A 97 5.82 18.46 0.14
CA ALA A 97 7.26 18.53 0.37
C ALA A 97 7.85 17.16 0.72
N ALA A 98 7.25 16.45 1.69
CA ALA A 98 7.69 15.13 2.12
C ALA A 98 7.67 14.10 0.97
N LYS A 99 6.63 14.11 0.14
CA LYS A 99 6.56 13.24 -1.04
C LYS A 99 7.63 13.60 -2.07
N TYR A 100 7.85 14.88 -2.33
CA TYR A 100 8.85 15.33 -3.29
C TYR A 100 10.27 14.87 -2.89
N ASP A 101 10.61 14.99 -1.60
CA ASP A 101 11.91 14.53 -1.09
C ASP A 101 12.06 13.01 -1.18
N ALA A 102 10.99 12.25 -0.92
CA ALA A 102 10.99 10.80 -1.10
C ALA A 102 11.17 10.40 -2.57
N ASP A 103 10.52 11.10 -3.50
CA ASP A 103 10.66 10.87 -4.95
C ASP A 103 12.08 11.17 -5.45
N ILE A 104 12.75 12.20 -4.90
CA ILE A 104 14.16 12.49 -5.21
C ILE A 104 15.05 11.35 -4.73
N LYS A 105 14.90 10.92 -3.46
CA LYS A 105 15.70 9.81 -2.90
C LYS A 105 15.51 8.53 -3.70
N LEU A 106 14.29 8.23 -4.14
CA LEU A 106 14.00 7.07 -4.98
C LEU A 106 14.71 7.18 -6.33
N LYS A 107 14.69 8.35 -6.98
CA LYS A 107 15.40 8.57 -8.24
C LYS A 107 16.90 8.39 -8.08
N LEU A 108 17.50 9.02 -7.07
CA LEU A 108 18.93 8.87 -6.76
C LEU A 108 19.29 7.41 -6.50
N ALA A 109 18.52 6.70 -5.67
CA ALA A 109 18.75 5.28 -5.40
C ALA A 109 18.63 4.41 -6.67
N LYS A 110 17.72 4.74 -7.59
CA LYS A 110 17.61 4.05 -8.88
C LYS A 110 18.79 4.36 -9.80
N GLU A 111 19.24 5.61 -9.85
CA GLU A 111 20.43 6.01 -10.61
C GLU A 111 21.69 5.36 -10.06
N ASP A 112 21.86 5.29 -8.74
CA ASP A 112 22.97 4.61 -8.07
C ASP A 112 22.92 3.10 -8.32
N ALA A 113 21.75 2.47 -8.24
CA ALA A 113 21.59 1.06 -8.58
C ALA A 113 21.91 0.78 -10.06
N THR A 114 21.53 1.69 -10.95
CA THR A 114 21.83 1.59 -12.38
C THR A 114 23.32 1.78 -12.65
N ARG A 115 23.97 2.74 -11.97
CA ARG A 115 25.42 2.98 -12.03
C ARG A 115 26.20 1.75 -11.55
N ALA A 116 25.86 1.22 -10.37
CA ALA A 116 26.48 0.01 -9.85
C ALA A 116 26.27 -1.20 -10.76
N SER A 117 25.08 -1.33 -11.35
CA SER A 117 24.81 -2.41 -12.33
C SER A 117 25.64 -2.23 -13.61
N ALA A 118 25.82 -0.99 -14.09
CA ALA A 118 26.64 -0.70 -15.25
C ALA A 118 28.13 -0.99 -14.98
N GLU A 119 28.65 -0.60 -13.81
CA GLU A 119 30.00 -0.96 -13.38
C GLU A 119 30.18 -2.48 -13.32
N LEU A 120 29.23 -3.20 -12.70
CA LEU A 120 29.27 -4.67 -12.65
C LEU A 120 29.25 -5.30 -14.05
N LEU A 121 28.43 -4.79 -14.97
CA LEU A 121 28.39 -5.27 -16.35
C LEU A 121 29.71 -4.99 -17.10
N ASP A 122 30.32 -3.82 -16.92
CA ASP A 122 31.61 -3.50 -17.54
C ASP A 122 32.76 -4.40 -17.03
N TYR A 123 32.75 -4.73 -15.74
CA TYR A 123 33.74 -5.64 -15.15
C TYR A 123 33.55 -7.10 -15.57
N ILE A 124 32.30 -7.55 -15.70
CA ILE A 124 31.95 -8.97 -15.93
C ILE A 124 31.90 -9.31 -17.42
N LYS A 125 31.61 -8.31 -18.27
CA LYS A 125 31.56 -8.41 -19.74
C LYS A 125 30.70 -9.59 -20.19
N ASP A 126 31.31 -10.59 -20.82
CA ASP A 126 30.65 -11.76 -21.40
C ASP A 126 30.41 -12.90 -20.39
N THR A 127 30.73 -12.69 -19.10
CA THR A 127 30.63 -13.75 -18.10
C THR A 127 29.18 -13.87 -17.62
N GLU A 128 28.55 -15.00 -17.93
CA GLU A 128 27.12 -15.23 -17.61
C GLU A 128 26.84 -15.32 -16.10
N THR A 129 27.78 -15.87 -15.33
CA THR A 129 27.61 -16.05 -13.87
C THR A 129 28.91 -15.86 -13.13
N VAL A 130 28.88 -15.10 -12.03
CA VAL A 130 30.00 -14.91 -11.12
C VAL A 130 29.61 -15.43 -9.74
N PHE A 131 30.45 -16.29 -9.17
CA PHE A 131 30.28 -16.91 -7.85
C PHE A 131 31.51 -16.65 -6.97
N GLY A 132 31.28 -16.18 -5.74
CA GLY A 132 32.36 -15.96 -4.76
C GLY A 132 31.98 -14.97 -3.66
N GLY A 133 32.68 -15.01 -2.53
CA GLY A 133 32.50 -14.03 -1.45
C GLY A 133 31.12 -14.00 -0.77
N GLY A 134 30.32 -15.06 -0.91
CA GLY A 134 28.94 -15.14 -0.37
C GLY A 134 27.85 -14.60 -1.31
N TRP A 135 28.22 -14.15 -2.51
CA TRP A 135 27.29 -13.56 -3.48
C TRP A 135 27.24 -14.39 -4.77
N LYS A 136 26.08 -14.34 -5.43
CA LYS A 136 25.85 -14.90 -6.76
C LYS A 136 25.34 -13.79 -7.66
N LEU A 137 26.03 -13.54 -8.77
CA LEU A 137 25.59 -12.61 -9.82
C LEU A 137 25.31 -13.39 -11.09
N SER A 138 24.16 -13.15 -11.72
CA SER A 138 23.71 -13.83 -12.94
C SER A 138 23.31 -12.76 -13.96
N ALA A 139 24.02 -12.73 -15.09
CA ALA A 139 23.86 -11.75 -16.17
C ALA A 139 23.41 -12.45 -17.47
N THR A 140 22.38 -13.29 -17.38
CA THR A 140 21.84 -14.06 -18.52
C THR A 140 21.04 -13.15 -19.46
N THR A 141 21.18 -13.36 -20.77
CA THR A 141 20.36 -12.66 -21.78
C THR A 141 18.93 -13.20 -21.80
N THR A 142 17.97 -12.39 -21.38
CA THR A 142 16.54 -12.69 -21.56
C THR A 142 16.05 -12.20 -22.92
N PHE A 143 15.70 -13.14 -23.80
CA PHE A 143 15.03 -12.85 -25.06
C PHE A 143 13.53 -12.64 -24.82
N LEU A 144 13.01 -11.48 -25.22
CA LEU A 144 11.58 -11.18 -25.19
C LEU A 144 11.05 -11.26 -26.62
N GLU A 145 10.27 -12.29 -26.92
CA GLU A 145 9.56 -12.42 -28.19
C GLU A 145 8.47 -11.34 -28.32
N ALA A 146 8.19 -10.93 -29.55
CA ALA A 146 7.13 -9.96 -29.84
C ALA A 146 5.78 -10.53 -29.40
N CYS A 147 5.23 -9.97 -28.32
CA CYS A 147 3.91 -10.33 -27.80
C CYS A 147 2.99 -9.11 -27.74
N THR A 148 1.74 -9.30 -28.17
CA THR A 148 0.68 -8.30 -28.04
C THR A 148 0.02 -8.47 -26.67
N ILE A 149 0.29 -7.55 -25.74
CA ILE A 149 -0.30 -7.57 -24.40
C ILE A 149 -1.64 -6.82 -24.44
N GLU A 150 -2.76 -7.54 -24.44
CA GLU A 150 -4.08 -6.95 -24.27
C GLU A 150 -4.28 -6.49 -22.82
N ARG A 151 -4.36 -5.17 -22.61
CA ARG A 151 -4.71 -4.59 -21.30
C ARG A 151 -6.17 -4.16 -21.30
N LYS A 152 -6.93 -4.65 -20.31
CA LYS A 152 -8.29 -4.18 -20.06
C LYS A 152 -8.27 -2.69 -19.66
N ALA A 153 -9.21 -1.91 -20.21
CA ALA A 153 -9.36 -0.49 -19.88
C ALA A 153 -9.54 -0.32 -18.36
N THR A 154 -8.56 0.33 -17.72
CA THR A 154 -8.56 0.58 -16.27
C THR A 154 -8.22 2.03 -16.02
N SER A 155 -9.13 2.77 -15.37
CA SER A 155 -8.86 4.14 -14.90
C SER A 155 -8.17 4.11 -13.54
N PHE A 156 -7.20 4.99 -13.31
CA PHE A 156 -6.58 5.19 -11.99
C PHE A 156 -6.18 6.65 -11.81
N ARG A 157 -6.23 7.15 -10.58
CA ARG A 157 -5.71 8.47 -10.25
C ARG A 157 -4.19 8.40 -10.12
N ASN A 158 -3.48 9.21 -10.89
CA ASN A 158 -2.04 9.37 -10.75
C ASN A 158 -1.74 10.57 -9.83
N LEU A 159 -0.99 10.34 -8.77
CA LEU A 159 -0.52 11.39 -7.87
C LEU A 159 0.89 11.79 -8.28
N ARG A 160 1.01 12.82 -9.13
CA ARG A 160 2.29 13.39 -9.53
C ARG A 160 2.52 14.71 -8.80
N VAL A 161 3.69 14.87 -8.20
CA VAL A 161 4.15 16.12 -7.61
C VAL A 161 5.26 16.70 -8.50
N SER A 162 5.14 17.98 -8.85
CA SER A 162 6.14 18.70 -9.64
C SER A 162 6.23 20.14 -9.17
N LYS A 163 7.45 20.65 -8.98
CA LYS A 163 7.67 22.08 -8.76
C LYS A 163 7.41 22.85 -10.07
N PRO A 164 6.76 24.03 -10.03
CA PRO A 164 6.65 24.88 -11.20
C PRO A 164 8.05 25.26 -11.69
N LYS A 165 8.29 25.15 -13.00
CA LYS A 165 9.54 25.61 -13.60
C LYS A 165 9.64 27.12 -13.38
N GLN A 166 10.75 27.59 -12.79
CA GLN A 166 11.05 29.01 -12.77
C GLN A 166 11.11 29.51 -14.22
N LYS A 167 10.25 30.46 -14.57
CA LYS A 167 10.35 31.17 -15.85
C LYS A 167 11.65 31.97 -15.79
N ALA A 168 12.58 31.69 -16.71
CA ALA A 168 13.74 32.53 -16.91
C ALA A 168 13.25 33.96 -17.22
N LYS A 169 13.77 34.95 -16.49
CA LYS A 169 13.60 36.37 -16.80
C LYS A 169 14.49 36.75 -17.97
#